data_AF-A0A967XR51-F1
#
_entry.id   AF-A0A967XR51-F1
#
_cell.length_a   1.000
_cell.length_b   1.000
_cell.length_c   1.000
_cell.angle_alpha   90.00
_cell.angle_beta   90.00
_cell.angle_gamma   90.00
#
_symmetry.space_group_name_H-M   'P 1'
#
loop_
_entity.id
_entity.type
_entity.pdbx_description
1 polymer ?
#
loop_
_entity_poly.entity_id
_entity_poly.type
_entity_poly.pdbx_seq_one_letter_code
_entity_poly.pdbx_strand_id
1 'polypeptide(L)'
;VQNNLLAGWTTLRVAGDADVHYANQDIRRAIDGGLFVGPRLTGAGHYMSVTGGGGDINFFAPEHRVVADGLVVDGVDEVRKAVRHEIKYGSDWIKLLVTGAFMSAGDSPG
;
A
#
# COMPACT_ATOMS: atom_id res chain seq x y z
N VAL A 1 -3.91 -11.39 -10.55
CA VAL A 1 -4.37 -12.30 -9.46
C VAL A 1 -4.76 -13.71 -9.91
N GLN A 2 -5.35 -13.92 -11.10
CA GLN A 2 -5.75 -15.26 -11.60
C GLN A 2 -4.60 -16.26 -11.70
N ASN A 3 -3.44 -15.86 -12.24
CA ASN A 3 -2.27 -16.74 -12.33
C ASN A 3 -1.81 -17.26 -10.96
N ASN A 4 -1.94 -16.46 -9.89
CA ASN A 4 -1.61 -16.91 -8.54
C ASN A 4 -2.54 -18.04 -8.09
N LEU A 5 -3.84 -17.94 -8.38
CA LEU A 5 -4.77 -19.02 -8.08
C LEU A 5 -4.44 -20.29 -8.88
N LEU A 6 -4.14 -20.16 -10.17
CA LEU A 6 -3.73 -21.27 -11.03
C LEU A 6 -2.44 -21.94 -10.53
N ALA A 7 -1.55 -21.17 -9.90
CA ALA A 7 -0.35 -21.66 -9.24
C ALA A 7 -0.60 -22.25 -7.83
N GLY A 8 -1.86 -22.35 -7.38
CA GLY A 8 -2.25 -22.98 -6.11
C GLY A 8 -2.34 -22.04 -4.91
N TRP A 9 -2.07 -20.73 -5.08
CA TRP A 9 -2.22 -19.75 -4.01
C TRP A 9 -3.69 -19.40 -3.85
N THR A 10 -4.33 -19.91 -2.80
CA THR A 10 -5.77 -19.73 -2.58
C THR A 10 -6.11 -18.49 -1.74
N THR A 11 -5.12 -17.85 -1.12
CA THR A 11 -5.29 -16.62 -0.35
C THR A 11 -4.02 -15.77 -0.46
N LEU A 12 -4.18 -14.48 -0.72
CA LEU A 12 -3.08 -13.51 -0.79
C LEU A 12 -3.32 -12.39 0.23
N ARG A 13 -2.24 -11.97 0.89
CA ARG A 13 -2.23 -10.83 1.80
C ARG A 13 -1.45 -9.68 1.16
N VAL A 14 -2.17 -8.67 0.68
CA VAL A 14 -1.61 -7.48 0.05
C VAL A 14 -0.96 -6.60 1.10
N ALA A 15 0.30 -6.25 0.88
CA ALA A 15 1.12 -5.44 1.80
C ALA A 15 0.93 -3.93 1.61
N GLY A 16 0.39 -3.52 0.47
CA GLY A 16 -0.15 -2.20 0.22
C GLY A 16 -0.13 -1.85 -1.26
N ASP A 17 -0.94 -0.87 -1.64
CA ASP A 17 -0.99 -0.22 -2.93
C ASP A 17 0.16 0.78 -3.06
N ALA A 18 0.81 0.74 -4.22
CA ALA A 18 1.94 1.57 -4.65
C ALA A 18 1.47 2.73 -5.55
N ASP A 19 0.25 3.23 -5.30
CA ASP A 19 -0.39 4.33 -6.01
C ASP A 19 -1.34 5.09 -5.06
N VAL A 20 -2.21 5.97 -5.57
CA VAL A 20 -3.18 6.75 -4.76
C VAL A 20 -4.60 6.16 -4.74
N HIS A 21 -4.75 4.94 -5.24
CA HIS A 21 -6.03 4.30 -5.42
C HIS A 21 -6.11 2.98 -4.63
N TYR A 22 -7.32 2.45 -4.53
CA TYR A 22 -7.60 1.25 -3.74
C TYR A 22 -7.80 0.05 -4.68
N ALA A 23 -6.92 -0.09 -5.67
CA ALA A 23 -7.09 -1.07 -6.75
C ALA A 23 -7.21 -2.50 -6.20
N ASN A 24 -6.41 -2.85 -5.19
CA ASN A 24 -6.50 -4.16 -4.56
C ASN A 24 -7.86 -4.41 -3.88
N GLN A 25 -8.53 -3.36 -3.41
CA GLN A 25 -9.80 -3.48 -2.70
C GLN A 25 -10.93 -3.63 -3.72
N ASP A 26 -10.83 -2.95 -4.86
CA ASP A 26 -11.75 -3.13 -5.98
C ASP A 26 -11.61 -4.52 -6.62
N ILE A 27 -10.38 -5.01 -6.79
CA ILE A 27 -10.12 -6.38 -7.25
C ILE A 27 -10.73 -7.39 -6.28
N ARG A 28 -10.56 -7.19 -4.96
CA ARG A 28 -11.19 -8.03 -3.94
C ARG A 28 -12.72 -8.01 -4.10
N ARG A 29 -13.34 -6.84 -4.16
CA ARG A 29 -14.80 -6.70 -4.32
C ARG A 29 -15.30 -7.39 -5.59
N ALA A 30 -14.54 -7.31 -6.68
CA ALA A 30 -14.89 -7.99 -7.93
C ALA A 30 -14.81 -9.52 -7.81
N ILE A 31 -13.80 -10.05 -7.13
CA ILE A 31 -13.69 -11.50 -6.85
C ILE A 31 -14.82 -11.95 -5.90
N ASP A 32 -15.01 -11.26 -4.79
CA ASP A 32 -16.03 -11.56 -3.79
C ASP A 32 -17.45 -11.44 -4.37
N GLY A 33 -17.66 -10.52 -5.31
CA GLY A 33 -18.89 -10.34 -6.07
C GLY A 33 -19.06 -11.30 -7.25
N GLY A 34 -18.10 -12.19 -7.50
CA GLY A 34 -18.17 -13.20 -8.55
C GLY A 34 -18.00 -12.69 -9.98
N LEU A 35 -17.51 -11.46 -10.19
CA LEU A 35 -17.26 -10.90 -11.53
C LEU A 35 -16.19 -11.70 -12.28
N PHE A 36 -15.17 -12.19 -11.58
CA PHE A 36 -14.18 -13.11 -12.12
C PHE A 36 -13.57 -13.96 -11.00
N VAL A 37 -12.97 -15.10 -11.38
CA VAL A 37 -12.33 -16.03 -10.44
C VAL A 37 -10.96 -15.50 -10.00
N GLY A 38 -10.66 -15.56 -8.71
CA GLY A 38 -9.37 -15.21 -8.14
C GLY A 38 -9.18 -15.81 -6.74
N PRO A 39 -7.99 -15.68 -6.14
CA PRO A 39 -7.77 -16.09 -4.75
C PRO A 39 -8.50 -15.16 -3.79
N ARG A 40 -8.72 -15.59 -2.54
CA ARG A 40 -9.20 -14.68 -1.49
C ARG A 40 -8.16 -13.60 -1.24
N LEU A 41 -8.58 -12.34 -1.31
CA LEU A 41 -7.72 -11.21 -1.04
C LEU A 41 -8.04 -10.61 0.33
N THR A 42 -7.00 -10.34 1.10
CA THR A 42 -7.03 -9.48 2.29
C THR A 42 -5.85 -8.52 2.19
N GLY A 43 -5.95 -7.31 2.72
CA GLY A 43 -4.97 -6.31 2.33
C GLY A 43 -5.02 -5.01 3.11
N ALA A 44 -3.90 -4.31 3.05
CA ALA A 44 -3.83 -2.90 3.33
C ALA A 44 -4.17 -2.19 2.01
N GLY A 45 -4.74 -0.99 2.09
CA GLY A 45 -4.72 -0.03 1.00
C GLY A 45 -3.31 0.47 0.90
N HIS A 46 -3.04 1.69 1.30
CA HIS A 46 -1.68 2.22 1.21
C HIS A 46 -0.85 1.80 2.42
N TYR A 47 0.45 1.62 2.20
CA TYR A 47 1.41 1.63 3.31
C TYR A 47 1.75 3.07 3.68
N MET A 48 2.08 3.29 4.96
CA MET A 48 2.48 4.61 5.46
C MET A 48 3.98 4.69 5.71
N SER A 49 4.56 5.83 5.39
CA SER A 49 5.95 6.19 5.69
C SER A 49 6.04 7.64 6.12
N VAL A 50 7.20 8.03 6.64
CA VAL A 50 7.51 9.44 6.98
C VAL A 50 8.09 10.15 5.76
N THR A 51 8.13 11.49 5.79
CA THR A 51 8.82 12.26 4.74
C THR A 51 10.28 11.78 4.61
N GLY A 52 10.69 11.43 3.39
CA GLY A 52 12.04 10.89 3.11
C GLY A 52 12.27 9.43 3.52
N GLY A 53 11.24 8.73 4.02
CA GLY A 53 11.32 7.32 4.38
C GLY A 53 11.21 6.36 3.18
N GLY A 54 11.23 5.05 3.45
CA GLY A 54 11.25 4.02 2.41
C GLY A 54 9.97 3.89 1.57
N GLY A 55 8.89 4.60 1.95
CA GLY A 55 7.65 4.68 1.17
C GLY A 55 7.43 6.02 0.48
N ASP A 56 8.45 6.88 0.51
CA ASP A 56 8.48 8.17 -0.19
C ASP A 56 9.35 8.07 -1.46
N ILE A 57 9.17 9.01 -2.38
CA ILE A 57 9.90 9.07 -3.65
C ILE A 57 11.00 10.13 -3.57
N ASN A 58 12.22 9.65 -3.33
CA ASN A 58 13.36 10.51 -2.99
C ASN A 58 14.36 10.73 -4.15
N PHE A 59 14.11 10.20 -5.34
CA PHE A 59 15.07 10.23 -6.47
C PHE A 59 14.80 11.32 -7.51
N PHE A 60 13.78 12.16 -7.31
CA PHE A 60 13.52 13.31 -8.16
C PHE A 60 14.04 14.61 -7.54
N ALA A 61 14.25 15.62 -8.39
CA ALA A 61 14.58 16.96 -7.92
C ALA A 61 13.40 17.56 -7.13
N PRO A 62 13.65 18.40 -6.10
CA PRO A 62 12.59 18.93 -5.22
C PRO A 62 11.52 19.75 -5.95
N GLU A 63 11.82 20.30 -7.13
CA GLU A 63 10.88 21.07 -7.94
C GLU A 63 9.83 20.19 -8.65
N HIS A 64 10.08 18.88 -8.73
CA HIS A 64 9.14 17.94 -9.33
C HIS A 64 8.06 17.54 -8.32
N ARG A 65 6.80 17.81 -8.67
CA ARG A 65 5.66 17.30 -7.90
C ARG A 65 5.39 15.87 -8.31
N VAL A 66 5.77 14.94 -7.46
CA VAL A 66 5.54 13.51 -7.65
C VAL A 66 4.56 13.04 -6.58
N VAL A 67 3.66 12.15 -6.99
CA VAL A 67 2.75 11.47 -6.06
C VAL A 67 3.56 10.38 -5.37
N ALA A 68 3.63 10.41 -4.04
CA ALA A 68 4.35 9.41 -3.26
C ALA A 68 3.83 7.98 -3.53
N ASP A 69 4.68 6.99 -3.31
CA ASP A 69 4.40 5.58 -3.55
C ASP A 69 3.42 5.01 -2.49
N GLY A 70 3.42 5.59 -1.29
CA GLY A 70 2.40 5.36 -0.26
C GLY A 70 1.90 6.65 0.37
N LEU A 71 1.41 6.56 1.61
CA LEU A 71 0.98 7.72 2.39
C LEU A 71 2.15 8.26 3.22
N VAL A 72 2.61 9.46 2.85
CA VAL A 72 3.54 10.24 3.66
C VAL A 72 2.77 10.87 4.83
N VAL A 73 3.17 10.54 6.06
CA VAL A 73 2.52 10.98 7.29
C VAL A 73 3.56 11.37 8.34
N ASP A 74 3.48 12.61 8.84
CA ASP A 74 4.42 13.16 9.80
C ASP A 74 3.72 13.51 11.12
N GLY A 75 3.96 12.66 12.11
CA GLY A 75 3.45 12.84 13.47
C GLY A 75 2.14 12.11 13.76
N VAL A 76 1.75 12.17 15.04
CA VAL A 76 0.72 11.29 15.61
C VAL A 76 -0.66 11.52 15.00
N ASP A 77 -1.04 12.78 14.79
CA ASP A 77 -2.38 13.11 14.32
C ASP A 77 -2.58 12.75 12.84
N GLU A 78 -1.54 12.92 12.02
CA GLU A 78 -1.55 12.52 10.61
C GLU A 78 -1.66 11.01 10.48
N VAL A 79 -0.86 10.25 11.24
CA VAL A 79 -0.94 8.78 11.28
C VAL A 79 -2.35 8.33 11.70
N ARG A 80 -2.94 8.93 12.75
CA ARG A 80 -4.31 8.59 13.19
C ARG A 80 -5.34 8.87 12.12
N LYS A 81 -5.22 9.99 11.40
CA LYS A 81 -6.13 10.36 10.32
C LYS A 81 -5.98 9.39 9.13
N ALA A 82 -4.76 9.06 8.74
CA ALA A 82 -4.47 8.13 7.66
C ALA A 82 -5.00 6.72 7.98
N VAL A 83 -4.77 6.19 9.19
CA VAL A 83 -5.33 4.91 9.63
C VAL A 83 -6.86 4.88 9.52
N ARG A 84 -7.54 5.93 9.98
CA ARG A 84 -9.01 6.02 9.86
C ARG A 84 -9.46 6.09 8.41
N HIS A 85 -8.70 6.77 7.56
CA HIS A 85 -8.97 6.87 6.14
C HIS A 85 -8.82 5.50 5.48
N GLU A 86 -7.72 4.78 5.70
CA GLU A 86 -7.50 3.41 5.21
C GLU A 86 -8.63 2.46 5.61
N ILE A 87 -9.04 2.47 6.89
CA ILE A 87 -10.16 1.67 7.38
C ILE A 87 -11.46 2.02 6.64
N LYS A 88 -11.74 3.31 6.42
CA LYS A 88 -12.95 3.77 5.72
C LYS A 88 -13.06 3.18 4.31
N TYR A 89 -11.93 3.03 3.61
CA TYR A 89 -11.91 2.54 2.23
C TYR A 89 -11.70 1.02 2.10
N GLY A 90 -11.61 0.32 3.24
CA GLY A 90 -11.73 -1.15 3.29
C GLY A 90 -10.42 -1.90 3.54
N SER A 91 -9.41 -1.22 4.09
CA SER A 91 -8.18 -1.89 4.55
C SER A 91 -8.45 -2.81 5.74
N ASP A 92 -8.03 -4.07 5.67
CA ASP A 92 -8.16 -5.05 6.76
C ASP A 92 -7.06 -4.89 7.82
N TRP A 93 -5.93 -4.29 7.42
CA TRP A 93 -4.77 -4.06 8.26
C TRP A 93 -4.00 -2.83 7.79
N ILE A 94 -3.09 -2.37 8.63
CA ILE A 94 -2.26 -1.20 8.39
C ILE A 94 -0.81 -1.65 8.21
N LYS A 95 -0.16 -1.17 7.15
CA LYS A 95 1.27 -1.37 6.89
C LYS A 95 2.03 -0.08 7.17
N LEU A 96 3.09 -0.18 7.96
CA LEU A 96 4.03 0.90 8.24
C LEU A 96 5.42 0.53 7.71
N LEU A 97 6.13 1.52 7.15
CA LEU A 97 7.55 1.45 6.85
C LEU A 97 8.28 2.26 7.92
N VAL A 98 8.92 1.54 8.86
CA VAL A 98 9.50 2.12 10.09
C VAL A 98 11.02 2.26 10.04
N THR A 99 11.64 1.78 8.96
CA THR A 99 13.06 1.93 8.62
C THR A 99 13.14 2.44 7.18
N GLY A 100 14.36 2.61 6.65
CA GLY A 100 14.50 2.76 5.21
C GLY A 100 14.14 1.48 4.46
N ALA A 101 14.14 1.53 3.13
CA ALA A 101 13.95 0.36 2.29
C ALA A 101 15.10 0.18 1.31
N PHE A 102 15.35 -1.07 0.90
CA PHE A 102 16.41 -1.35 -0.08
C PHE A 102 16.12 -0.73 -1.46
N MET A 103 14.83 -0.57 -1.79
CA MET A 103 14.36 -0.09 -3.09
C MET A 103 14.19 1.44 -3.14
N SER A 104 14.37 2.14 -2.02
CA SER A 104 14.24 3.59 -1.93
C SER A 104 15.60 4.28 -2.08
N ALA A 105 15.57 5.50 -2.59
CA ALA A 105 16.77 6.29 -2.77
C ALA A 105 17.10 7.06 -1.49
N GLY A 106 18.39 7.08 -1.11
CA GLY A 106 18.90 7.96 -0.06
C GLY A 106 18.62 7.50 1.37
N ASP A 107 18.06 6.32 1.59
CA ASP A 107 17.86 5.73 2.91
C ASP A 107 18.60 4.39 3.08
N SER A 108 18.64 3.90 4.31
CA SER A 108 19.24 2.61 4.65
C SER A 108 18.18 1.72 5.28
N PRO A 109 18.04 0.45 4.86
CA PRO A 109 17.07 -0.47 5.43
C PRO A 109 17.29 -0.79 6.91
N GLY A 110 18.46 -0.46 7.46
CA GLY A 110 18.88 -0.83 8.81
C GLY A 110 19.79 -2.04 8.81
#